data_AF-A0A1S3QFJ9-F1
#
_entry.id   AF-A0A1S3QFJ9-F1
#
_cell.length_a   1.000
_cell.length_b   1.000
_cell.length_c   1.000
_cell.angle_alpha   90.00
_cell.angle_beta   90.00
_cell.angle_gamma   90.00
#
_symmetry.space_group_name_H-M   'P 1'
#
loop_
_entity.id
_entity.type
_entity.pdbx_description
1 polymer ?
#
loop_
_entity_poly.entity_id
_entity_poly.type
_entity_poly.pdbx_seq_one_letter_code
_entity_poly.pdbx_strand_id
1 'polypeptide(L)'
;MTTMSVPSTLVKCLYLFFDLPHMAEAPGATQTPELPLADRRALLQKVFVQILVKLCSFVSPAEELTQKDDLQLLFSAITSWCPPHNLPWRKSAGQVLTTISRHGLSVNVVKYIHEKECLATCIQNMQQSDDLSPLEIVEMFAGLSCFLKDSSDVSQTLLDDFRMSQGYTFLCDLMLRLEQTKEEDSSDALKDLVSLVTCLTTYGVTELKPAGLTTGAPFLLPGFVLPQPSGKGTVLQIFPMSIHLTHFHKQSQC
;
A
#
# COMPACT_ATOMS: atom_id res chain seq x y z
N MET A 1 6.69 -6.39 31.93
CA MET A 1 7.43 -7.22 30.96
C MET A 1 6.52 -8.36 30.54
N THR A 2 5.78 -8.22 29.45
CA THR A 2 5.15 -9.37 28.78
C THR A 2 6.03 -9.73 27.60
N THR A 3 6.91 -10.69 27.81
CA THR A 3 7.77 -11.35 26.83
C THR A 3 6.95 -12.28 25.94
N MET A 4 5.91 -11.76 25.29
CA MET A 4 5.04 -12.56 24.43
C MET A 4 5.26 -12.11 22.99
N SER A 5 6.06 -12.86 22.23
CA SER A 5 6.34 -12.63 20.80
C SER A 5 5.15 -13.00 19.90
N VAL A 6 3.92 -12.78 20.37
CA VAL A 6 2.71 -13.31 19.72
C VAL A 6 2.45 -12.62 18.38
N PRO A 7 2.38 -11.27 18.30
CA PRO A 7 2.35 -10.56 17.02
C PRO A 7 3.44 -11.02 16.04
N SER A 8 4.69 -11.07 16.49
CA SER A 8 5.85 -11.52 15.71
C SER A 8 5.67 -12.94 15.15
N THR A 9 5.25 -13.89 15.99
CA THR A 9 5.02 -15.28 15.59
C THR A 9 3.90 -15.38 14.57
N LEU A 10 2.80 -14.67 14.78
CA LEU A 10 1.66 -14.68 13.87
C LEU A 10 2.02 -14.03 12.51
N VAL A 11 2.77 -12.94 12.48
CA VAL A 11 3.23 -12.35 11.21
C VAL A 11 4.14 -13.30 10.44
N LYS A 12 5.07 -13.98 11.11
CA LYS A 12 5.91 -15.02 10.50
C LYS A 12 5.06 -16.16 9.93
N CYS A 13 4.09 -16.67 10.69
CA CYS A 13 3.17 -17.70 10.20
C CYS A 13 2.39 -17.22 8.97
N LEU A 14 1.91 -15.98 8.98
CA LEU A 14 1.18 -15.41 7.84
C LEU A 14 2.02 -15.42 6.57
N TYR A 15 3.29 -15.02 6.68
CA TYR A 15 4.22 -15.02 5.55
C TYR A 15 4.47 -16.44 5.03
N LEU A 16 4.70 -17.41 5.93
CA LEU A 16 4.86 -18.83 5.56
C LEU A 16 3.61 -19.45 4.92
N PHE A 17 2.42 -18.90 5.19
CA PHE A 17 1.18 -19.42 4.61
C PHE A 17 1.06 -19.20 3.10
N PHE A 18 1.95 -18.39 2.52
CA PHE A 18 2.02 -18.15 1.08
C PHE A 18 2.55 -19.38 0.32
N ASP A 19 3.23 -20.29 1.02
CA ASP A 19 3.79 -21.53 0.47
C ASP A 19 2.92 -22.75 0.77
N LEU A 20 1.76 -22.57 1.41
CA LEU A 20 0.88 -23.69 1.72
C LEU A 20 0.40 -24.37 0.43
N PRO A 21 0.43 -25.72 0.37
CA PRO A 21 0.01 -26.46 -0.80
C PRO A 21 -1.48 -26.25 -1.08
N HIS A 22 -1.88 -26.55 -2.33
CA HIS A 22 -3.28 -26.61 -2.69
C HIS A 22 -3.95 -27.76 -1.93
N MET A 23 -5.10 -27.50 -1.30
CA MET A 23 -5.84 -28.53 -0.57
C MET A 23 -6.76 -29.26 -1.57
N ALA A 24 -6.21 -30.25 -2.27
CA ALA A 24 -7.02 -31.16 -3.07
C ALA A 24 -7.75 -32.15 -2.16
N GLU A 25 -9.04 -32.39 -2.40
CA GLU A 25 -9.77 -33.46 -1.72
C GLU A 25 -9.22 -34.81 -2.18
N ALA A 26 -8.76 -35.64 -1.23
CA ALA A 26 -8.27 -36.97 -1.55
C ALA A 26 -9.45 -37.84 -2.04
N PRO A 27 -9.34 -38.48 -3.22
CA PRO A 27 -10.38 -39.42 -3.68
C PRO A 27 -10.40 -40.63 -2.75
N GLY A 28 -11.40 -40.71 -1.88
CA GLY A 28 -11.60 -41.83 -0.95
C GLY A 28 -11.69 -41.46 0.54
N ALA A 29 -11.67 -40.17 0.90
CA ALA A 29 -11.96 -39.75 2.27
C ALA A 29 -13.39 -40.18 2.64
N THR A 30 -13.49 -41.10 3.60
CA THR A 30 -14.71 -41.73 4.07
C THR A 30 -15.67 -40.68 4.61
N GLN A 31 -16.97 -40.87 4.34
CA GLN A 31 -18.09 -40.00 4.73
C GLN A 31 -18.20 -39.86 6.25
N THR A 32 -17.37 -38.99 6.82
CA THR A 32 -17.56 -38.43 8.16
C THR A 32 -18.20 -37.05 7.94
N PRO A 33 -19.17 -36.59 8.74
CA PRO A 33 -19.80 -35.27 8.58
C PRO A 33 -18.85 -34.16 9.07
N GLU A 34 -17.67 -34.16 8.50
CA GLU A 34 -16.55 -33.30 8.82
C GLU A 34 -16.52 -32.16 7.80
N LEU A 35 -16.38 -30.91 8.27
CA LEU A 35 -16.35 -29.72 7.39
C LEU A 35 -15.38 -29.94 6.22
N PRO A 36 -15.74 -29.59 4.97
CA PRO A 36 -14.84 -29.66 3.82
C PRO A 36 -13.49 -29.00 4.09
N LEU A 37 -12.41 -29.55 3.52
CA LEU A 37 -11.05 -29.04 3.77
C LEU A 37 -10.88 -27.57 3.36
N ALA A 38 -11.55 -27.16 2.29
CA ALA A 38 -11.60 -25.76 1.86
C ALA A 38 -12.25 -24.85 2.92
N ASP A 39 -13.36 -25.28 3.51
CA ASP A 39 -14.06 -24.53 4.55
C ASP A 39 -13.23 -24.43 5.83
N ARG A 40 -12.47 -25.48 6.17
CA ARG A 40 -11.51 -25.44 7.30
C ARG A 40 -10.40 -24.41 7.05
N ARG A 41 -9.85 -24.37 5.83
CA ARG A 41 -8.82 -23.39 5.45
C ARG A 41 -9.36 -21.97 5.54
N ALA A 42 -10.57 -21.73 5.02
CA ALA A 42 -11.23 -20.43 5.07
C ALA A 42 -11.53 -20.02 6.52
N LEU A 43 -12.00 -20.95 7.37
CA LEU A 43 -12.24 -20.68 8.79
C LEU A 43 -10.94 -20.36 9.53
N LEU A 44 -9.87 -21.11 9.30
CA LEU A 44 -8.55 -20.83 9.86
C LEU A 44 -8.08 -19.44 9.46
N GLN A 45 -8.15 -19.10 8.17
CA GLN A 45 -7.80 -17.77 7.68
C GLN A 45 -8.60 -16.69 8.38
N LYS A 46 -9.92 -16.85 8.48
CA LYS A 46 -10.81 -15.89 9.13
C LYS A 46 -10.48 -15.67 10.60
N VAL A 47 -10.27 -16.74 11.37
CA VAL A 47 -9.92 -16.64 12.80
C VAL A 47 -8.54 -16.01 12.96
N PHE A 48 -7.58 -16.43 12.13
CA PHE A 48 -6.21 -15.94 12.18
C PHE A 48 -6.11 -14.43 11.90
N VAL A 49 -6.78 -13.96 10.83
CA VAL A 49 -6.80 -12.53 10.51
C VAL A 49 -7.55 -11.71 11.56
N GLN A 50 -8.64 -12.23 12.13
CA GLN A 50 -9.36 -11.55 13.21
C GLN A 50 -8.49 -11.34 14.45
N ILE A 51 -7.70 -12.34 14.83
CA ILE A 51 -6.77 -12.24 15.96
C ILE A 51 -5.70 -11.17 15.66
N LEU A 52 -5.05 -11.25 14.50
CA LEU A 52 -3.99 -10.31 14.12
C LEU A 52 -4.50 -8.87 14.03
N VAL A 53 -5.66 -8.65 13.38
CA VAL A 53 -6.30 -7.32 13.29
C VAL A 53 -6.65 -6.81 14.69
N LYS A 54 -7.23 -7.65 15.55
CA LYS A 54 -7.59 -7.22 16.90
C LYS A 54 -6.38 -6.84 17.74
N LEU A 55 -5.28 -7.58 17.63
CA LEU A 55 -4.01 -7.26 18.28
C LEU A 55 -3.44 -5.95 17.71
N CYS A 56 -3.32 -5.85 16.39
CA CYS A 56 -2.72 -4.70 15.71
C CYS A 56 -3.58 -3.42 15.75
N SER A 57 -4.76 -3.46 16.38
CA SER A 57 -5.57 -2.28 16.70
C SER A 57 -4.98 -1.43 17.83
N PHE A 58 -3.82 -1.81 18.37
CA PHE A 58 -3.09 -1.08 19.39
C PHE A 58 -1.65 -0.80 18.93
N VAL A 59 -1.03 0.26 19.45
CA VAL A 59 0.36 0.63 19.12
C VAL A 59 1.37 -0.43 19.58
N SER A 60 1.16 -1.03 20.77
CA SER A 60 2.14 -1.93 21.38
C SER A 60 2.52 -3.14 20.50
N PRO A 61 1.58 -3.84 19.83
CA PRO A 61 1.94 -4.91 18.89
C PRO A 61 2.77 -4.48 17.69
N ALA A 62 2.56 -3.27 17.15
CA ALA A 62 3.39 -2.75 16.08
C ALA A 62 4.82 -2.46 16.58
N GLU A 63 4.98 -1.90 17.77
CA GLU A 63 6.29 -1.69 18.38
C GLU A 63 7.00 -3.01 18.75
N GLU A 64 6.26 -4.04 19.13
CA GLU A 64 6.83 -5.37 19.32
C GLU A 64 7.36 -5.94 18.00
N LEU A 65 6.60 -5.80 16.91
CA LEU A 65 7.03 -6.26 15.58
C LEU A 65 8.32 -5.57 15.11
N THR A 66 8.49 -4.28 15.41
CA THR A 66 9.72 -3.55 15.06
C THR A 66 10.89 -4.00 15.93
N GLN A 67 10.68 -4.19 17.24
CA GLN A 67 11.70 -4.72 18.16
C GLN A 67 12.16 -6.14 17.78
N LYS A 68 11.28 -6.93 17.15
CA LYS A 68 11.56 -8.28 16.68
C LYS A 68 12.04 -8.37 15.23
N ASP A 69 12.13 -7.24 14.53
CA ASP A 69 12.51 -7.14 13.12
C ASP A 69 11.58 -7.88 12.13
N ASP A 70 10.30 -8.03 12.50
CA ASP A 70 9.33 -8.80 11.72
C ASP A 70 8.28 -7.94 11.00
N LEU A 71 8.21 -6.64 11.29
CA LEU A 71 7.25 -5.76 10.62
C LEU A 71 7.49 -5.69 9.11
N GLN A 72 8.76 -5.73 8.67
CA GLN A 72 9.12 -5.77 7.25
C GLN A 72 8.47 -6.95 6.50
N LEU A 73 8.20 -8.08 7.18
CA LEU A 73 7.54 -9.23 6.56
C LEU A 73 6.13 -8.91 6.07
N LEU A 74 5.40 -7.99 6.73
CA LEU A 74 4.09 -7.57 6.24
C LEU A 74 4.19 -6.75 4.95
N PHE A 75 5.21 -5.90 4.82
CA PHE A 75 5.47 -5.13 3.60
C PHE A 75 5.87 -6.04 2.44
N SER A 76 6.73 -7.03 2.71
CA SER A 76 7.02 -8.08 1.73
C SER A 76 5.75 -8.86 1.39
N ALA A 77 4.96 -9.30 2.37
CA ALA A 77 3.76 -10.10 2.17
C ALA A 77 2.73 -9.45 1.24
N ILE A 78 2.47 -8.14 1.38
CA ILE A 78 1.44 -7.48 0.57
C ILE A 78 1.81 -7.37 -0.92
N THR A 79 3.10 -7.51 -1.26
CA THR A 79 3.63 -7.32 -2.62
C THR A 79 4.37 -8.55 -3.17
N SER A 80 4.53 -9.60 -2.38
CA SER A 80 5.14 -10.85 -2.83
C SER A 80 4.16 -11.63 -3.70
N TRP A 81 4.70 -12.26 -4.74
CA TRP A 81 3.97 -13.25 -5.50
C TRP A 81 3.60 -14.46 -4.62
N CYS A 82 2.43 -15.04 -4.86
CA CYS A 82 2.04 -16.32 -4.28
C CYS A 82 1.05 -17.03 -5.22
N PRO A 83 0.93 -18.37 -5.16
CA PRO A 83 -0.04 -19.11 -5.96
C PRO A 83 -1.48 -18.61 -5.76
N PRO A 84 -2.37 -18.73 -6.78
CA PRO A 84 -3.74 -18.21 -6.71
C PRO A 84 -4.56 -18.65 -5.49
N HIS A 85 -4.38 -19.89 -5.03
CA HIS A 85 -5.07 -20.42 -3.84
C HIS A 85 -4.58 -19.80 -2.51
N ASN A 86 -3.49 -19.03 -2.53
CA ASN A 86 -2.92 -18.32 -1.38
C ASN A 86 -3.19 -16.81 -1.40
N LEU A 87 -3.81 -16.27 -2.46
CA LEU A 87 -4.25 -14.87 -2.52
C LEU A 87 -5.07 -14.41 -1.30
N PRO A 88 -5.94 -15.23 -0.68
CA PRO A 88 -6.63 -14.82 0.54
C PRO A 88 -5.69 -14.50 1.71
N TRP A 89 -4.54 -15.18 1.82
CA TRP A 89 -3.52 -14.88 2.83
C TRP A 89 -2.82 -13.55 2.54
N ARG A 90 -2.50 -13.25 1.28
CA ARG A 90 -2.00 -11.93 0.86
C ARG A 90 -2.98 -10.80 1.18
N LYS A 91 -4.27 -11.00 0.91
CA LYS A 91 -5.34 -10.06 1.31
C LYS A 91 -5.40 -9.88 2.84
N SER A 92 -5.18 -10.96 3.60
CA SER A 92 -5.14 -10.91 5.06
C SER A 92 -3.94 -10.08 5.58
N ALA A 93 -2.76 -10.21 4.96
CA ALA A 93 -1.61 -9.35 5.29
C ALA A 93 -1.91 -7.87 5.04
N GLY A 94 -2.60 -7.56 3.93
CA GLY A 94 -3.06 -6.20 3.63
C GLY A 94 -4.02 -5.64 4.70
N GLN A 95 -4.94 -6.45 5.20
CA GLN A 95 -5.84 -6.05 6.29
C GLN A 95 -5.10 -5.75 7.59
N VAL A 96 -4.10 -6.58 7.93
CA VAL A 96 -3.27 -6.34 9.12
C VAL A 96 -2.46 -5.05 8.96
N LEU A 97 -1.81 -4.85 7.81
CA LEU A 97 -1.04 -3.63 7.55
C LEU A 97 -1.91 -2.37 7.57
N THR A 98 -3.12 -2.44 7.02
CA THR A 98 -4.14 -1.35 7.09
C THR A 98 -4.58 -1.08 8.54
N THR A 99 -4.58 -2.08 9.40
CA THR A 99 -4.90 -1.88 10.81
C THR A 99 -3.75 -1.16 11.53
N ILE A 100 -2.51 -1.57 11.22
CA ILE A 100 -1.29 -0.92 11.74
C ILE A 100 -1.20 0.53 11.25
N SER A 101 -1.53 0.83 10.00
CA SER A 101 -1.48 2.21 9.48
C SER A 101 -2.39 3.15 10.27
N ARG A 102 -3.57 2.68 10.66
CA ARG A 102 -4.57 3.51 11.37
C ARG A 102 -4.33 3.64 12.87
N HIS A 103 -3.76 2.62 13.49
CA HIS A 103 -3.72 2.51 14.95
C HIS A 103 -2.33 2.26 15.53
N GLY A 104 -1.40 1.80 14.72
CA GLY A 104 -0.10 1.27 15.15
C GLY A 104 1.10 2.15 14.83
N LEU A 105 0.93 3.23 14.04
CA LEU A 105 2.05 4.09 13.64
C LEU A 105 2.51 5.00 14.78
N SER A 106 3.52 4.54 15.54
CA SER A 106 4.32 5.39 16.41
C SER A 106 5.56 5.93 15.68
N VAL A 107 6.25 6.91 16.28
CA VAL A 107 7.54 7.42 15.75
C VAL A 107 8.56 6.30 15.58
N ASN A 108 8.59 5.32 16.48
CA ASN A 108 9.49 4.16 16.39
C ASN A 108 9.12 3.26 15.20
N VAL A 109 7.82 3.08 14.95
CA VAL A 109 7.33 2.28 13.83
C VAL A 109 7.65 2.94 12.50
N VAL A 110 7.39 4.24 12.37
CA VAL A 110 7.75 5.01 11.16
C VAL A 110 9.26 4.96 10.92
N LYS A 111 10.07 5.18 11.97
CA LYS A 111 11.53 5.11 11.88
C LYS A 111 12.01 3.75 11.41
N TYR A 112 11.45 2.67 11.95
CA TYR A 112 11.78 1.31 11.53
C TYR A 112 11.46 1.09 10.04
N ILE A 113 10.26 1.49 9.58
CA ILE A 113 9.83 1.32 8.19
C ILE A 113 10.78 2.04 7.23
N HIS A 114 11.20 3.25 7.60
CA HIS A 114 12.20 4.04 6.87
C HIS A 114 13.57 3.33 6.83
N GLU A 115 14.13 2.98 7.99
CA GLU A 115 15.47 2.36 8.11
C GLU A 115 15.56 0.99 7.42
N LYS A 116 14.43 0.28 7.29
CA LYS A 116 14.33 -1.03 6.63
C LYS A 116 13.96 -0.93 5.16
N GLU A 117 13.78 0.28 4.63
CA GLU A 117 13.44 0.51 3.22
C GLU A 117 12.20 -0.30 2.77
N CYS A 118 11.23 -0.45 3.67
CA CYS A 118 10.05 -1.31 3.46
C CYS A 118 9.26 -0.90 2.21
N LEU A 119 9.12 0.41 1.96
CA LEU A 119 8.42 0.93 0.79
C LEU A 119 9.20 0.65 -0.50
N ALA A 120 10.53 0.77 -0.49
CA ALA A 120 11.35 0.43 -1.64
C ALA A 120 11.23 -1.05 -1.98
N THR A 121 11.22 -1.92 -0.97
CA THR A 121 10.97 -3.36 -1.14
C THR A 121 9.62 -3.63 -1.80
N CYS A 122 8.54 -2.95 -1.37
CA CYS A 122 7.24 -3.09 -2.00
C CYS A 122 7.25 -2.73 -3.49
N ILE A 123 7.87 -1.60 -3.85
CA ILE A 123 7.98 -1.16 -5.25
C ILE A 123 8.81 -2.14 -6.06
N GLN A 124 9.94 -2.59 -5.52
CA GLN A 124 10.81 -3.56 -6.18
C GLN A 124 10.08 -4.88 -6.47
N ASN A 125 9.35 -5.43 -5.49
CA ASN A 125 8.60 -6.68 -5.69
C ASN A 125 7.58 -6.57 -6.83
N MET A 126 6.86 -5.45 -6.90
CA MET A 126 5.87 -5.21 -7.96
C MET A 126 6.49 -4.91 -9.33
N GLN A 127 7.76 -4.47 -9.37
CA GLN A 127 8.48 -4.20 -10.62
C GLN A 127 9.16 -5.43 -11.21
N GLN A 128 9.72 -6.29 -10.36
CA GLN A 128 10.64 -7.37 -10.78
C GLN A 128 9.96 -8.72 -11.01
N SER A 129 8.70 -8.88 -10.60
CA SER A 129 8.01 -10.17 -10.70
C SER A 129 7.32 -10.33 -12.04
N ASP A 130 7.90 -11.16 -12.92
CA ASP A 130 7.31 -11.53 -14.22
C ASP A 130 6.01 -12.35 -14.08
N ASP A 131 5.82 -13.01 -12.94
CA ASP A 131 4.64 -13.84 -12.65
C ASP A 131 3.41 -13.05 -12.18
N LEU A 132 3.50 -11.72 -12.02
CA LEU A 132 2.38 -10.87 -11.60
C LEU A 132 1.66 -10.25 -12.80
N SER A 133 0.35 -10.43 -12.85
CA SER A 133 -0.48 -9.71 -13.81
C SER A 133 -0.59 -8.22 -13.49
N PRO A 134 -0.80 -7.33 -14.48
CA PRO A 134 -1.01 -5.90 -14.24
C PRO A 134 -2.13 -5.62 -13.24
N LEU A 135 -3.23 -6.38 -13.27
CA LEU A 135 -4.35 -6.23 -12.33
C LEU A 135 -3.97 -6.61 -10.89
N GLU A 136 -3.17 -7.65 -10.70
CA GLU A 136 -2.67 -7.99 -9.35
C GLU A 136 -1.76 -6.90 -8.80
N ILE A 137 -0.93 -6.29 -9.65
CA ILE A 137 -0.07 -5.16 -9.28
C ILE A 137 -0.93 -3.94 -8.89
N VAL A 138 -2.04 -3.69 -9.59
CA VAL A 138 -3.01 -2.65 -9.21
C VAL A 138 -3.59 -2.90 -7.82
N GLU A 139 -4.03 -4.13 -7.52
CA GLU A 139 -4.53 -4.46 -6.18
C GLU A 139 -3.46 -4.26 -5.10
N MET A 140 -2.22 -4.68 -5.36
CA MET A 140 -1.08 -4.48 -4.45
C MET A 140 -0.83 -2.99 -4.19
N PHE A 141 -0.80 -2.19 -5.25
CA PHE A 141 -0.57 -0.75 -5.16
C PHE A 141 -1.72 -0.02 -4.49
N ALA A 142 -2.97 -0.43 -4.72
CA ALA A 142 -4.13 0.11 -4.01
C ALA A 142 -4.00 -0.11 -2.49
N GLY A 143 -3.54 -1.28 -2.04
CA GLY A 143 -3.23 -1.54 -0.64
C GLY A 143 -2.11 -0.65 -0.09
N LEU A 144 -1.00 -0.52 -0.85
CA LEU A 144 0.13 0.33 -0.46
C LEU A 144 -0.24 1.82 -0.39
N SER A 145 -1.04 2.31 -1.33
CA SER A 145 -1.51 3.70 -1.36
C SER A 145 -2.45 4.03 -0.20
N CYS A 146 -3.30 3.07 0.21
CA CYS A 146 -4.08 3.20 1.45
C CYS A 146 -3.17 3.33 2.69
N PHE A 147 -2.09 2.54 2.77
CA PHE A 147 -1.10 2.68 3.83
C PHE A 147 -0.44 4.07 3.82
N LEU A 148 -0.01 4.54 2.63
CA LEU A 148 0.61 5.86 2.48
C LEU A 148 -0.33 6.99 2.93
N LYS A 149 -1.61 6.90 2.55
CA LYS A 149 -2.66 7.84 2.98
C LYS A 149 -2.72 7.95 4.50
N ASP A 150 -2.98 6.82 5.16
CA ASP A 150 -3.15 6.76 6.61
C ASP A 150 -1.86 7.21 7.34
N SER A 151 -0.70 6.87 6.78
CA SER A 151 0.58 7.27 7.35
C SER A 151 0.91 8.76 7.20
N SER A 152 0.35 9.42 6.18
CA SER A 152 0.64 10.81 5.87
C SER A 152 0.09 11.80 6.91
N ASP A 153 -0.93 11.39 7.66
CA ASP A 153 -1.46 12.13 8.81
C ASP A 153 -0.51 12.09 10.02
N VAL A 154 0.41 11.11 10.05
CA VAL A 154 1.34 10.87 11.16
C VAL A 154 2.76 11.34 10.82
N SER A 155 3.24 11.08 9.59
CA SER A 155 4.60 11.44 9.17
C SER A 155 4.71 11.63 7.65
N GLN A 156 5.45 12.68 7.26
CA GLN A 156 5.82 12.94 5.86
C GLN A 156 6.92 11.99 5.35
N THR A 157 7.71 11.38 6.26
CA THR A 157 8.88 10.54 5.92
C THR A 157 8.52 9.43 4.94
N LEU A 158 7.39 8.76 5.15
CA LEU A 158 7.01 7.60 4.33
C LEU A 158 6.56 8.00 2.92
N LEU A 159 6.02 9.20 2.74
CA LEU A 159 5.77 9.76 1.40
C LEU A 159 7.08 10.16 0.70
N ASP A 160 8.05 10.69 1.44
CA ASP A 160 9.38 11.00 0.90
C ASP A 160 10.13 9.72 0.50
N ASP A 161 10.05 8.67 1.31
CA ASP A 161 10.61 7.35 1.02
C ASP A 161 10.00 6.76 -0.26
N PHE A 162 8.67 6.81 -0.39
CA PHE A 162 7.97 6.39 -1.61
C PHE A 162 8.45 7.17 -2.85
N ARG A 163 8.66 8.49 -2.72
CA ARG A 163 9.22 9.31 -3.80
C ARG A 163 10.63 8.87 -4.15
N MET A 164 11.49 8.69 -3.14
CA MET A 164 12.89 8.31 -3.32
C MET A 164 13.04 6.91 -3.92
N SER A 165 12.10 6.00 -3.61
CA SER A 165 12.03 4.66 -4.19
C SER A 165 11.40 4.60 -5.57
N GLN A 166 11.30 5.73 -6.29
CA GLN A 166 10.72 5.80 -7.64
C GLN A 166 9.26 5.35 -7.72
N GLY A 167 8.49 5.43 -6.62
CA GLY A 167 7.11 4.96 -6.58
C GLY A 167 6.17 5.67 -7.57
N TYR A 168 6.41 6.95 -7.83
CA TYR A 168 5.68 7.73 -8.85
C TYR A 168 6.02 7.29 -10.28
N THR A 169 7.31 7.03 -10.56
CA THR A 169 7.76 6.52 -11.86
C THR A 169 7.13 5.15 -12.13
N PHE A 170 7.17 4.26 -11.15
CA PHE A 170 6.51 2.96 -11.18
C PHE A 170 5.00 3.08 -11.52
N LEU A 171 4.30 4.02 -10.88
CA LEU A 171 2.87 4.23 -11.12
C LEU A 171 2.59 4.67 -12.55
N CYS A 172 3.40 5.56 -13.13
CA CYS A 172 3.31 5.92 -14.54
C CYS A 172 3.48 4.70 -15.45
N ASP A 173 4.50 3.89 -15.20
CA ASP A 173 4.78 2.70 -16.01
C ASP A 173 3.65 1.67 -15.91
N LEU A 174 3.06 1.49 -14.73
CA LEU A 174 1.90 0.63 -14.53
C LEU A 174 0.68 1.11 -15.32
N MET A 175 0.38 2.42 -15.27
CA MET A 175 -0.73 2.99 -16.04
C MET A 175 -0.53 2.82 -17.55
N LEU A 176 0.69 3.04 -18.04
CA LEU A 176 1.02 2.83 -19.46
C LEU A 176 0.90 1.37 -19.87
N ARG A 177 1.29 0.42 -19.00
CA ARG A 177 1.10 -1.02 -19.25
C ARG A 177 -0.38 -1.41 -19.32
N LEU A 178 -1.22 -0.86 -18.45
CA LEU A 178 -2.67 -1.12 -18.47
C LEU A 178 -3.33 -0.53 -19.70
N GLU A 179 -2.96 0.69 -20.12
CA GLU A 179 -3.48 1.32 -21.34
C GLU A 179 -3.18 0.50 -22.60
N GLN A 180 -2.02 -0.18 -22.64
CA GLN A 180 -1.65 -1.06 -23.74
C GLN A 180 -2.40 -2.41 -23.72
N THR A 181 -2.98 -2.78 -22.58
CA THR A 181 -3.71 -4.04 -22.40
C THR A 181 -5.16 -3.84 -22.86
N LYS A 182 -5.58 -4.56 -23.91
CA LYS A 182 -6.92 -4.41 -24.53
C LYS A 182 -8.03 -5.17 -23.81
N GLU A 183 -7.87 -5.45 -22.52
CA GLU A 183 -8.87 -6.15 -21.72
C GLU A 183 -9.85 -5.16 -21.09
N GLU A 184 -11.12 -5.54 -20.95
CA GLU A 184 -12.17 -4.68 -20.41
C GLU A 184 -11.85 -4.25 -18.96
N ASP A 185 -11.39 -5.19 -18.13
CA ASP A 185 -10.99 -4.96 -16.73
C ASP A 185 -9.80 -3.99 -16.60
N SER A 186 -8.95 -3.87 -17.62
CA SER A 186 -7.81 -2.95 -17.61
C SER A 186 -8.23 -1.48 -17.69
N SER A 187 -9.37 -1.20 -18.34
CA SER A 187 -9.91 0.16 -18.46
C SER A 187 -10.43 0.66 -17.11
N ASP A 188 -11.14 -0.18 -16.37
CA ASP A 188 -11.64 0.17 -15.04
C ASP A 188 -10.51 0.28 -14.01
N ALA A 189 -9.54 -0.64 -14.04
CA ALA A 189 -8.34 -0.54 -13.22
C ALA A 189 -7.54 0.76 -13.50
N LEU A 190 -7.46 1.20 -14.75
CA LEU A 190 -6.82 2.47 -15.11
C LEU A 190 -7.57 3.67 -14.50
N LYS A 191 -8.90 3.69 -14.54
CA LYS A 191 -9.72 4.75 -13.89
C LYS A 191 -9.48 4.79 -12.39
N ASP A 192 -9.42 3.62 -11.75
CA ASP A 192 -9.13 3.51 -10.32
C ASP A 192 -7.72 4.04 -9.99
N LEU A 193 -6.72 3.73 -10.81
CA LEU A 193 -5.37 4.31 -10.67
C LEU A 193 -5.36 5.84 -10.85
N VAL A 194 -6.09 6.38 -11.82
CA VAL A 194 -6.20 7.85 -12.00
C VAL A 194 -6.82 8.50 -10.76
N SER A 195 -7.84 7.87 -10.16
CA SER A 195 -8.44 8.30 -8.91
C SER A 195 -7.42 8.26 -7.75
N LEU A 196 -6.61 7.19 -7.67
CA LEU A 196 -5.53 7.08 -6.69
C LEU A 196 -4.43 8.12 -6.87
N VAL A 197 -4.01 8.42 -8.11
CA VAL A 197 -3.07 9.51 -8.40
C VAL A 197 -3.63 10.82 -7.87
N THR A 198 -4.90 11.09 -8.12
CA THR A 198 -5.59 12.29 -7.63
C THR A 198 -5.54 12.34 -6.09
N CYS A 199 -5.79 11.23 -5.42
CA CYS A 199 -5.68 11.15 -3.96
C CYS A 199 -4.24 11.43 -3.49
N LEU A 200 -3.23 10.83 -4.12
CA LEU A 200 -1.81 11.03 -3.79
C LEU A 200 -1.38 12.50 -3.90
N THR A 201 -2.01 13.29 -4.78
CA THR A 201 -1.76 14.75 -4.81
C THR A 201 -2.16 15.45 -3.53
N THR A 202 -3.08 14.89 -2.76
CA THR A 202 -3.60 15.48 -1.52
C THR A 202 -2.99 14.91 -0.25
N TYR A 203 -2.11 13.91 -0.36
CA TYR A 203 -1.50 13.26 0.81
C TYR A 203 -0.36 14.13 1.37
N GLY A 204 -0.22 14.09 2.70
CA GLY A 204 0.83 14.77 3.44
C GLY A 204 0.46 16.19 3.86
N VAL A 205 1.42 16.84 4.52
CA VAL A 205 1.23 18.12 5.22
C VAL A 205 2.07 19.26 4.64
N THR A 206 2.87 18.98 3.61
CA THR A 206 3.78 19.97 3.00
C THR A 206 3.06 20.81 1.97
N GLU A 207 2.51 21.96 2.37
CA GLU A 207 1.79 22.86 1.46
C GLU A 207 2.61 23.15 0.19
N LEU A 208 1.92 23.10 -0.95
CA LEU A 208 2.45 23.51 -2.25
C LEU A 208 2.62 25.03 -2.18
N LYS A 209 3.76 25.47 -1.63
CA LYS A 209 4.10 26.87 -1.67
C LYS A 209 4.37 27.20 -3.14
N PRO A 210 3.70 28.23 -3.72
CA PRO A 210 4.13 28.73 -5.01
C PRO A 210 5.63 28.95 -4.90
N ALA A 211 6.40 28.42 -5.85
CA ALA A 211 7.85 28.55 -5.88
C ALA A 211 8.15 29.98 -5.49
N GLY A 212 8.74 30.15 -4.29
CA GLY A 212 8.81 31.45 -3.65
C GLY A 212 9.31 32.44 -4.68
N LEU A 213 8.74 33.65 -4.71
CA LEU A 213 9.24 34.74 -5.55
C LEU A 213 10.75 34.74 -5.44
N THR A 214 11.41 34.09 -6.40
CA THR A 214 12.83 34.21 -6.54
C THR A 214 12.98 35.69 -6.82
N THR A 215 13.78 36.34 -6.00
CA THR A 215 14.20 37.73 -6.15
C THR A 215 14.43 38.01 -7.64
N GLY A 216 13.42 38.58 -8.33
CA GLY A 216 13.44 38.72 -9.80
C GLY A 216 12.15 38.43 -10.60
N ALA A 217 11.00 38.07 -9.99
CA ALA A 217 9.75 37.97 -10.76
C ALA A 217 9.29 39.35 -11.29
N PRO A 218 9.16 39.61 -12.60
CA PRO A 218 8.97 40.96 -13.15
C PRO A 218 7.55 41.55 -12.99
N PHE A 219 6.61 40.83 -12.38
CA PHE A 219 5.18 41.15 -12.46
C PHE A 219 4.49 41.01 -11.10
N LEU A 220 4.93 41.78 -10.10
CA LEU A 220 4.07 42.10 -8.98
C LEU A 220 3.24 43.34 -9.34
N LEU A 221 1.98 43.12 -9.74
CA LEU A 221 1.02 44.20 -9.92
C LEU A 221 0.86 44.95 -8.57
N PRO A 222 1.00 46.28 -8.52
CA PRO A 222 0.78 47.05 -7.30
C PRO A 222 -0.63 46.77 -6.74
N GLY A 223 -0.71 46.32 -5.50
CA GLY A 223 -1.98 45.98 -4.84
C GLY A 223 -2.46 44.53 -5.01
N PHE A 224 -1.70 43.67 -5.68
CA PHE A 224 -2.02 42.24 -5.73
C PHE A 224 -1.80 41.60 -4.36
N VAL A 225 -2.89 41.14 -3.74
CA VAL A 225 -2.88 40.32 -2.52
C VAL A 225 -3.13 38.89 -2.94
N LEU A 226 -2.25 37.97 -2.57
CA LEU A 226 -2.46 36.54 -2.83
C LEU A 226 -3.77 36.12 -2.14
N PRO A 227 -4.73 35.50 -2.86
CA PRO A 227 -5.96 35.02 -2.23
C PRO A 227 -5.61 34.10 -1.06
N GLN A 228 -6.18 34.36 0.12
CA GLN A 228 -6.06 33.40 1.22
C GLN A 228 -6.74 32.09 0.78
N PRO A 229 -6.09 30.93 0.94
CA PRO A 229 -6.67 29.66 0.57
C PRO A 229 -7.99 29.44 1.34
N SER A 230 -9.08 29.23 0.60
CA SER A 230 -10.43 29.01 1.15
C SER A 230 -10.63 27.58 1.71
N GLY A 231 -9.64 26.70 1.53
CA GLY A 231 -9.69 25.29 1.92
C GLY A 231 -9.06 25.02 3.29
N LYS A 232 -9.52 23.96 3.96
CA LYS A 232 -8.98 23.44 5.23
C LYS A 232 -7.56 22.85 5.09
N GLY A 233 -6.58 23.62 4.62
CA GLY A 233 -5.18 23.20 4.55
C GLY A 233 -4.92 22.01 3.62
N THR A 234 -5.67 21.87 2.52
CA THR A 234 -5.42 20.79 1.55
C THR A 234 -4.10 21.06 0.83
N VAL A 235 -3.12 20.21 1.13
CA VAL A 235 -1.79 20.22 0.54
C VAL A 235 -1.85 19.60 -0.84
N LEU A 236 -1.16 20.20 -1.83
CA LEU A 236 -0.99 19.61 -3.15
C LEU A 236 0.47 19.14 -3.32
N GLN A 237 0.69 17.96 -3.90
CA GLN A 237 2.02 17.47 -4.24
C GLN A 237 2.30 17.58 -5.75
N ILE A 238 3.42 18.21 -6.10
CA ILE A 238 3.80 18.52 -7.50
C ILE A 238 3.98 17.24 -8.33
N PHE A 239 4.67 16.23 -7.79
CA PHE A 239 5.01 15.02 -8.54
C PHE A 239 3.78 14.25 -9.04
N PRO A 240 2.84 13.83 -8.18
CA PRO A 240 1.62 13.17 -8.65
C PRO A 240 0.73 14.10 -9.51
N MET A 241 0.78 15.43 -9.33
CA MET A 241 0.10 16.38 -10.22
C MET A 241 0.68 16.37 -11.64
N SER A 242 2.01 16.30 -11.79
CA SER A 242 2.67 16.18 -13.09
C SER A 242 2.26 14.88 -13.81
N ILE A 243 2.12 13.78 -13.07
CA ILE A 243 1.62 12.50 -13.61
C ILE A 243 0.20 12.66 -14.12
N HIS A 244 -0.69 13.22 -13.28
CA HIS A 244 -2.09 13.44 -13.62
C HIS A 244 -2.23 14.32 -14.88
N LEU A 245 -1.52 15.46 -14.94
CA LEU A 245 -1.55 16.36 -16.10
C LEU A 245 -1.04 15.69 -17.38
N THR A 246 0.01 14.87 -17.29
CA THR A 246 0.57 14.15 -18.44
C THR A 246 -0.44 13.14 -19.00
N HIS A 247 -1.15 12.42 -18.13
CA HIS A 247 -2.18 11.47 -18.53
C HIS A 247 -3.40 12.17 -19.15
N PHE A 248 -3.89 13.26 -18.52
CA PHE A 248 -4.99 14.05 -19.09
C PHE A 248 -4.66 14.61 -20.47
N HIS A 249 -3.42 15.08 -20.68
CA HIS A 249 -3.00 15.58 -21.99
C HIS A 249 -3.02 14.48 -23.06
N LYS A 250 -2.56 13.26 -22.74
CA LYS A 250 -2.63 12.12 -23.67
C LYS A 250 -4.07 11.74 -24.02
N GLN A 251 -4.97 11.66 -23.04
CA GLN A 251 -6.38 11.35 -23.31
C GLN A 251 -7.08 12.41 -24.17
N SER A 252 -6.69 13.68 -24.07
CA SER A 252 -7.27 14.76 -24.89
C SER A 252 -6.80 14.77 -26.36
N GLN A 253 -5.80 13.96 -26.71
CA GLN A 253 -5.24 13.86 -28.07
C GLN A 253 -5.68 12.62 -28.84
N CYS A 254 -6.50 11.75 -28.24
CA CYS A 254 -7.14 10.60 -28.89
C CYS A 254 -8.63 10.86 -29.11
#